data_AF-A0A3N6QZ31-F1
#
_entry.id   AF-A0A3N6QZ31-F1
#
_cell.length_a   1.000
_cell.length_b   1.000
_cell.length_c   1.000
_cell.angle_alpha   90.00
_cell.angle_beta   90.00
_cell.angle_gamma   90.00
#
_symmetry.space_group_name_H-M   'P 1'
#
loop_
_entity.id
_entity.type
_entity.pdbx_description
1 polymer ?
#
loop_
_entity_poly.entity_id
_entity_poly.type
_entity_poly.pdbx_seq_one_letter_code
_entity_poly.pdbx_strand_id
1 'polypeptide(L)'
;MEPSLSSPKRVITMKIKRPRTQQTKIVISIAMKTASNDHLIHETVCDMEYMLGYHEIDFDSVMEIIEQTSDFVAQTIPTLDDPTNIDLDIIVKISDHNLAAFRRIDLDVYIIELRENQREPTPSEKDDICPICCEEFGTEGEIDSLNCKHSYHHHCILDWIGKTLTCPCCRAILA
;
A
#
# COMPACT_ATOMS: atom_id res chain seq x y z
N MET A 1 -25.91 7.47 31.86
CA MET A 1 -25.15 7.55 30.59
C MET A 1 -24.99 6.12 30.13
N GLU A 2 -25.80 5.68 29.17
CA GLU A 2 -25.60 4.36 28.57
C GLU A 2 -24.32 4.39 27.73
N PRO A 3 -23.47 3.37 27.78
CA PRO A 3 -22.37 3.24 26.84
C PRO A 3 -22.98 3.09 25.45
N SER A 4 -22.67 4.02 24.54
CA SER A 4 -22.98 3.88 23.13
C SER A 4 -22.43 2.53 22.67
N LEU A 5 -23.29 1.55 22.36
CA LEU A 5 -22.84 0.32 21.72
C LEU A 5 -22.19 0.72 20.40
N SER A 6 -20.87 0.57 20.33
CA SER A 6 -20.12 0.67 19.07
C SER A 6 -20.77 -0.27 18.07
N SER A 7 -20.98 0.19 16.84
CA SER A 7 -21.40 -0.72 15.76
C SER A 7 -20.42 -1.88 15.66
N PRO A 8 -20.88 -3.10 15.38
CA PRO A 8 -20.02 -4.27 15.29
C PRO A 8 -18.96 -4.06 14.21
N LYS A 9 -17.73 -4.44 14.53
CA LYS A 9 -16.57 -4.26 13.68
C LYS A 9 -16.50 -5.43 12.68
N ARG A 10 -16.71 -5.10 11.41
CA ARG A 10 -16.63 -6.05 10.29
C ARG A 10 -15.42 -5.73 9.42
N VAL A 11 -14.54 -6.71 9.22
CA VAL A 11 -13.22 -6.52 8.60
C VAL A 11 -12.93 -7.68 7.64
N ILE A 12 -12.26 -7.37 6.53
CA ILE A 12 -11.56 -8.37 5.72
C ILE A 12 -10.07 -8.21 5.99
N THR A 13 -9.42 -9.29 6.40
CA THR A 13 -7.97 -9.34 6.65
C THR A 13 -7.29 -10.19 5.59
N MET A 14 -6.59 -9.54 4.67
CA MET A 14 -5.79 -10.16 3.62
C MET A 14 -4.38 -10.45 4.14
N LYS A 15 -3.96 -11.71 4.02
CA LYS A 15 -2.71 -12.25 4.54
C LYS A 15 -1.86 -12.79 3.40
N ILE A 16 -0.98 -11.96 2.87
CA ILE A 16 -0.13 -12.31 1.71
C ILE A 16 1.18 -12.92 2.21
N LYS A 17 1.47 -14.14 1.74
CA LYS A 17 2.74 -14.84 1.98
C LYS A 17 3.44 -15.03 0.64
N ARG A 18 4.73 -14.72 0.60
CA ARG A 18 5.61 -15.00 -0.54
C ARG A 18 6.61 -16.11 -0.19
N PRO A 19 6.33 -17.39 -0.50
CA PRO A 19 7.10 -18.52 0.04
C PRO A 19 8.56 -18.59 -0.42
N ARG A 20 8.91 -17.87 -1.48
CA ARG A 20 10.23 -17.91 -2.13
C ARG A 20 11.04 -16.63 -1.91
N THR A 21 10.60 -15.73 -1.02
CA THR A 21 11.31 -14.51 -0.65
C THR A 21 11.60 -14.51 0.85
N GLN A 22 12.50 -13.65 1.30
CA GLN A 22 12.75 -13.41 2.73
C GLN A 22 11.74 -12.42 3.35
N GLN A 23 10.67 -12.10 2.61
CA GLN A 23 9.71 -11.10 3.04
C GLN A 23 8.91 -11.58 4.25
N THR A 24 8.68 -10.66 5.18
CA THR A 24 7.70 -10.85 6.24
C THR A 24 6.30 -10.98 5.64
N LYS A 25 5.43 -11.72 6.33
CA LYS A 25 4.05 -11.88 5.90
C LYS A 25 3.34 -10.53 5.94
N ILE A 26 2.72 -10.14 4.83
CA ILE A 26 1.94 -8.90 4.74
C ILE A 26 0.55 -9.17 5.30
N VAL A 27 0.07 -8.26 6.14
CA VAL A 27 -1.27 -8.33 6.72
C VAL A 27 -1.93 -6.97 6.52
N ILE A 28 -3.03 -6.97 5.78
CA ILE A 28 -3.79 -5.78 5.43
C ILE A 28 -5.22 -6.01 5.90
N SER A 29 -5.80 -5.03 6.56
CA SER A 29 -7.19 -5.10 7.03
C SER A 29 -7.97 -3.92 6.51
N ILE A 30 -9.12 -4.19 5.90
CA ILE A 30 -10.05 -3.17 5.39
C ILE A 30 -11.42 -3.34 6.02
N ALA A 31 -12.21 -2.27 6.07
CA ALA A 31 -13.59 -2.36 6.54
C ALA A 31 -14.44 -3.17 5.55
N MET A 32 -15.21 -4.13 6.06
CA MET A 32 -16.09 -4.95 5.25
C MET A 32 -17.52 -4.42 5.30
N LYS A 33 -18.09 -4.15 4.13
CA LYS A 33 -19.50 -3.80 3.97
C LYS A 33 -20.12 -4.70 2.91
N THR A 34 -21.37 -5.10 3.12
CA THR A 34 -22.11 -5.97 2.20
C THR A 34 -23.38 -5.31 1.72
N ALA A 35 -23.80 -5.68 0.51
CA ALA A 35 -25.08 -5.30 -0.07
C ALA A 35 -26.20 -6.16 0.55
N SER A 36 -27.44 -5.90 0.14
CA SER A 36 -28.62 -6.64 0.61
C SER A 36 -28.63 -8.12 0.21
N ASN A 37 -27.81 -8.54 -0.76
CA ASN A 37 -27.60 -9.92 -1.16
C ASN A 37 -26.35 -10.55 -0.51
N ASP A 38 -25.84 -9.92 0.55
CA ASP A 38 -24.67 -10.32 1.33
C ASP A 38 -23.34 -10.38 0.56
N HIS A 39 -23.31 -10.02 -0.72
CA HIS A 39 -22.08 -9.82 -1.48
C HIS A 39 -21.39 -8.52 -1.06
N LEU A 40 -20.08 -8.45 -1.30
CA LEU A 40 -19.32 -7.24 -1.01
C LEU A 40 -19.84 -6.06 -1.84
N ILE A 41 -19.97 -4.89 -1.21
CA ILE A 41 -20.30 -3.68 -1.95
C ILE A 41 -19.09 -3.21 -2.78
N HIS A 42 -19.37 -2.40 -3.80
CA HIS A 42 -18.36 -1.82 -4.67
C HIS A 42 -17.23 -1.10 -3.91
N GLU A 43 -17.52 -0.35 -2.84
CA GLU A 43 -16.49 0.32 -2.02
C GLU A 43 -15.48 -0.70 -1.44
N THR A 44 -15.97 -1.78 -0.81
CA THR A 44 -15.12 -2.83 -0.26
C THR A 44 -14.35 -3.57 -1.35
N VAL A 45 -14.97 -3.80 -2.52
CA VAL A 45 -14.29 -4.41 -3.67
C VAL A 45 -13.13 -3.52 -4.15
N CYS A 46 -13.35 -2.22 -4.35
CA CYS A 46 -12.29 -1.30 -4.77
C CYS A 46 -11.16 -1.20 -3.75
N ASP A 47 -11.46 -1.24 -2.45
CA ASP A 47 -10.44 -1.26 -1.41
C ASP A 47 -9.58 -2.53 -1.49
N MET A 48 -10.19 -3.69 -1.77
CA MET A 48 -9.46 -4.94 -2.01
C MET A 48 -8.59 -4.84 -3.27
N GLU A 49 -9.15 -4.39 -4.40
CA GLU A 49 -8.43 -4.22 -5.67
C GLU A 49 -7.23 -3.31 -5.49
N TYR A 50 -7.42 -2.15 -4.84
CA TYR A 50 -6.36 -1.20 -4.58
C TYR A 50 -5.26 -1.82 -3.74
N MET A 51 -5.58 -2.45 -2.62
CA MET A 51 -4.57 -3.03 -1.72
C MET A 51 -3.83 -4.21 -2.35
N LEU A 52 -4.54 -5.09 -3.07
CA LEU A 52 -3.91 -6.23 -3.74
C LEU A 52 -3.04 -5.78 -4.92
N GLY A 53 -3.52 -4.83 -5.73
CA GLY A 53 -2.75 -4.23 -6.82
C GLY A 53 -1.55 -3.44 -6.29
N TYR A 54 -1.69 -2.74 -5.17
CA TYR A 54 -0.59 -2.05 -4.49
C TYR A 54 0.54 -3.02 -4.17
N HIS A 55 0.20 -4.20 -3.65
CA HIS A 55 1.17 -5.26 -3.36
C HIS A 55 1.54 -6.12 -4.58
N GLU A 56 1.29 -5.65 -5.80
CA GLU A 56 1.67 -6.29 -7.06
C GLU A 56 1.17 -7.75 -7.18
N ILE A 57 -0.02 -8.02 -6.65
CA ILE A 57 -0.76 -9.24 -6.97
C ILE A 57 -1.26 -9.13 -8.42
N ASP A 58 -1.07 -10.19 -9.20
CA ASP A 58 -1.46 -10.25 -10.60
C ASP A 58 -2.97 -9.99 -10.79
N PHE A 59 -3.34 -9.23 -11.83
CA PHE A 59 -4.72 -8.75 -12.02
C PHE A 59 -5.75 -9.88 -12.06
N ASP A 60 -5.45 -10.97 -12.79
CA ASP A 60 -6.38 -12.11 -12.87
C ASP A 60 -6.54 -12.77 -11.49
N SER A 61 -5.45 -12.84 -10.73
CA SER A 61 -5.48 -13.32 -9.34
C SER A 61 -6.28 -12.40 -8.42
N VAL A 62 -6.18 -11.07 -8.60
CA VAL A 62 -6.97 -10.09 -7.82
C VAL A 62 -8.46 -10.31 -8.03
N MET A 63 -8.90 -10.40 -9.29
CA MET A 63 -10.31 -10.61 -9.62
C MET A 63 -10.83 -11.92 -9.03
N GLU A 64 -10.09 -13.01 -9.19
CA GLU A 64 -10.45 -14.32 -8.63
C GLU A 64 -10.55 -14.28 -7.08
N ILE A 65 -9.58 -13.65 -6.41
CA ILE A 65 -9.57 -13.51 -4.95
C ILE A 65 -10.82 -12.75 -4.47
N ILE A 66 -11.19 -11.67 -5.16
CA ILE A 66 -12.33 -10.83 -4.79
C ILE A 66 -13.65 -11.58 -5.00
N GLU A 67 -13.81 -12.24 -6.16
CA GLU A 67 -15.00 -13.03 -6.47
C GLU A 67 -15.20 -14.15 -5.43
N GLN A 68 -14.16 -14.95 -5.17
CA GLN A 68 -14.21 -16.01 -4.16
C GLN A 68 -14.51 -15.49 -2.76
N THR A 69 -13.94 -14.33 -2.40
CA THR A 69 -14.21 -13.71 -1.09
C THR A 69 -15.66 -13.24 -1.00
N SER A 70 -16.17 -12.61 -2.05
CA SER A 70 -17.55 -12.11 -2.10
C SER A 70 -18.57 -13.25 -2.01
N ASP A 71 -18.35 -14.33 -2.76
CA ASP A 71 -19.19 -15.53 -2.72
C ASP A 71 -19.15 -16.21 -1.34
N PHE A 72 -17.95 -16.32 -0.75
CA PHE A 72 -17.79 -16.88 0.59
C PHE A 72 -18.55 -16.07 1.65
N VAL A 73 -18.47 -14.73 1.57
CA VAL A 73 -19.17 -13.83 2.48
C VAL A 73 -20.69 -13.95 2.30
N ALA A 74 -21.18 -13.97 1.06
CA ALA A 74 -22.59 -14.12 0.74
C ALA A 74 -23.17 -15.47 1.21
N GLN A 75 -22.37 -16.53 1.22
CA GLN A 75 -22.76 -17.83 1.75
C GLN A 75 -22.67 -17.91 3.27
N THR A 76 -21.75 -17.19 3.90
CA THR A 76 -21.46 -17.30 5.34
C THR A 76 -22.36 -16.40 6.19
N ILE A 77 -22.54 -15.13 5.82
CA ILE A 77 -23.29 -14.15 6.64
C ILE A 77 -24.70 -14.63 6.99
N PRO A 78 -25.50 -15.20 6.05
CA PRO A 78 -26.85 -15.67 6.35
C PRO A 78 -26.91 -16.82 7.36
N THR A 79 -25.80 -17.53 7.57
CA THR A 79 -25.71 -18.68 8.48
C THR A 79 -25.35 -18.29 9.91
N LEU A 80 -25.01 -17.02 10.16
CA LEU A 80 -24.63 -16.52 11.47
C LEU A 80 -25.88 -16.21 12.32
N ASP A 81 -25.78 -16.48 13.62
CA ASP A 81 -26.78 -16.03 14.60
C ASP A 81 -26.62 -14.52 14.82
N ASP A 82 -27.67 -13.75 14.52
CA ASP A 82 -27.70 -12.27 14.58
C ASP A 82 -26.53 -11.62 13.81
N PRO A 83 -26.54 -11.69 12.46
CA PRO A 83 -25.48 -11.13 11.64
C PRO A 83 -25.34 -9.61 11.85
N THR A 84 -26.39 -8.91 12.26
CA THR A 84 -26.34 -7.46 12.42
C THR A 84 -25.57 -6.98 13.65
N ASN A 85 -25.23 -7.87 14.59
CA ASN A 85 -24.66 -7.49 15.88
C ASN A 85 -23.45 -8.37 16.28
N ILE A 86 -22.70 -8.85 15.28
CA ILE A 86 -21.51 -9.67 15.49
C ILE A 86 -20.27 -9.04 14.86
N ASP A 87 -19.18 -8.98 15.63
CA ASP A 87 -17.86 -8.68 15.11
C ASP A 87 -17.40 -9.81 14.20
N LEU A 88 -16.98 -9.49 12.98
CA LEU A 88 -16.66 -10.48 11.95
C LEU A 88 -15.34 -10.11 11.27
N ASP A 89 -14.39 -11.04 11.26
CA ASP A 89 -13.12 -10.92 10.56
C ASP A 89 -12.99 -12.05 9.53
N ILE A 90 -13.10 -11.72 8.25
CA ILE A 90 -12.93 -12.65 7.14
C ILE A 90 -11.47 -12.67 6.75
N ILE A 91 -10.78 -13.78 6.98
CA ILE A 91 -9.35 -13.90 6.74
C ILE A 91 -9.08 -14.54 5.37
N VAL A 92 -8.62 -13.74 4.43
CA VAL A 92 -8.21 -14.18 3.09
C VAL A 92 -6.71 -14.48 3.11
N LYS A 93 -6.32 -15.73 2.85
CA LYS A 93 -4.91 -16.16 2.82
C LYS A 93 -4.43 -16.26 1.38
N ILE A 94 -3.42 -15.48 1.03
CA ILE A 94 -2.91 -15.37 -0.34
C ILE A 94 -1.48 -15.91 -0.36
N SER A 95 -1.20 -16.86 -1.26
CA SER A 95 0.17 -17.33 -1.53
C SER A 95 0.61 -16.75 -2.86
N ASP A 96 1.42 -15.70 -2.79
CA ASP A 96 1.91 -15.00 -3.96
C ASP A 96 3.28 -15.53 -4.38
N HIS A 97 3.43 -15.75 -5.68
CA HIS A 97 4.65 -16.27 -6.31
C HIS A 97 5.40 -15.20 -7.11
N ASN A 98 4.89 -13.97 -7.16
CA ASN A 98 5.59 -12.83 -7.75
C ASN A 98 6.83 -12.48 -6.90
N LEU A 99 8.00 -12.83 -7.41
CA LEU A 99 9.29 -12.54 -6.77
C LEU A 99 9.65 -11.05 -6.82
N ALA A 100 9.07 -10.28 -7.74
CA ALA A 100 9.34 -8.85 -7.90
C ALA A 100 8.55 -8.00 -6.90
N ALA A 101 7.40 -8.49 -6.43
CA ALA A 101 6.49 -7.82 -5.50
C ALA A 101 7.08 -7.53 -4.10
N PHE A 102 8.28 -8.02 -3.82
CA PHE A 102 9.06 -7.60 -2.65
C PHE A 102 9.34 -6.09 -2.64
N ARG A 103 9.56 -5.52 -3.83
CA ARG A 103 9.93 -4.11 -4.02
C ARG A 103 8.94 -3.13 -3.42
N ARG A 104 7.65 -3.46 -3.33
CA ARG A 104 6.67 -2.49 -2.81
C ARG A 104 6.79 -2.22 -1.31
N ILE A 105 7.16 -3.22 -0.51
CA ILE A 105 7.42 -2.96 0.92
C ILE A 105 8.72 -2.18 1.08
N ASP A 106 9.75 -2.53 0.31
CA ASP A 106 11.00 -1.75 0.32
C ASP A 106 10.71 -0.30 -0.06
N LEU A 107 9.83 -0.09 -1.04
CA LEU A 107 9.33 1.23 -1.41
C LEU A 107 8.57 1.91 -0.26
N ASP A 108 7.69 1.22 0.46
CA ASP A 108 6.97 1.79 1.62
C ASP A 108 7.93 2.26 2.71
N VAL A 109 8.87 1.39 3.11
CA VAL A 109 9.90 1.69 4.10
C VAL A 109 10.73 2.86 3.61
N TYR A 110 11.14 2.85 2.34
CA TYR A 110 11.94 3.91 1.76
C TYR A 110 11.20 5.24 1.64
N ILE A 111 9.89 5.23 1.32
CA ILE A 111 9.06 6.45 1.31
C ILE A 111 8.95 7.04 2.71
N ILE A 112 8.80 6.21 3.75
CA ILE A 112 8.80 6.67 5.14
C ILE A 112 10.15 7.31 5.46
N GLU A 113 11.26 6.63 5.14
CA GLU A 113 12.60 7.15 5.35
C GLU A 113 12.84 8.48 4.62
N LEU A 114 12.40 8.62 3.36
CA LEU A 114 12.54 9.89 2.63
C LEU A 114 11.74 11.01 3.29
N ARG A 115 10.47 10.76 3.64
CA ARG A 115 9.64 11.77 4.32
C ARG A 115 10.23 12.20 5.67
N GLU A 116 10.89 11.29 6.38
CA GLU A 116 11.59 11.61 7.63
C GLU A 116 12.90 12.39 7.41
N ASN A 117 13.51 12.28 6.23
CA ASN A 117 14.79 12.90 5.89
C ASN A 117 14.68 14.19 5.03
N GLN A 118 13.48 14.57 4.60
CA GLN A 118 13.27 15.78 3.81
C GLN A 118 13.78 17.03 4.55
N ARG A 119 14.40 17.95 3.81
CA ARG A 119 14.99 19.17 4.37
C ARG A 119 14.93 20.32 3.39
N GLU A 120 15.10 21.54 3.90
CA GLU A 120 15.36 22.68 3.02
C GLU A 120 16.77 22.61 2.39
N PRO A 121 16.93 23.11 1.16
CA PRO A 121 18.26 23.27 0.55
C PRO A 121 19.11 24.26 1.34
N THR A 122 20.38 23.94 1.53
CA THR A 122 21.33 24.89 2.12
C THR A 122 21.55 26.09 1.19
N PRO A 123 22.03 27.25 1.68
CA PRO A 123 22.26 28.42 0.82
C PRO A 123 23.18 28.14 -0.39
N SER A 124 24.11 27.19 -0.26
CA SER A 124 24.99 26.77 -1.37
C SER A 124 24.34 25.81 -2.37
N GLU A 125 23.26 25.13 -1.98
CA GLU A 125 22.53 24.19 -2.85
C GLU A 125 21.34 24.86 -3.55
N LYS A 126 20.95 26.08 -3.19
CA LYS A 126 19.76 26.73 -3.76
C LYS A 126 19.85 26.91 -5.28
N ASP A 127 21.05 27.16 -5.79
CA ASP A 127 21.31 27.34 -7.22
C ASP A 127 21.64 26.01 -7.93
N ASP A 128 21.72 24.88 -7.19
CA ASP A 128 21.90 23.56 -7.79
C ASP A 128 20.60 23.10 -8.45
N ILE A 129 20.73 22.31 -9.52
CA ILE A 129 19.59 21.88 -10.35
C ILE A 129 19.15 20.47 -9.97
N CYS A 130 17.84 20.31 -9.75
CA CYS A 130 17.22 19.00 -9.63
C CYS A 130 17.34 18.22 -10.94
N PRO A 131 17.97 17.03 -10.97
CA PRO A 131 18.15 16.27 -12.22
C PRO A 131 16.85 15.67 -12.82
N ILE A 132 15.73 15.76 -12.11
CA ILE A 132 14.43 15.21 -12.54
C ILE A 132 13.58 16.26 -13.24
N CYS A 133 13.33 17.42 -12.60
CA CYS A 133 12.52 18.50 -13.18
C CYS A 133 13.35 19.56 -13.92
N CYS A 134 14.69 19.54 -13.78
CA CYS A 134 15.60 20.53 -14.33
C CYS A 134 15.39 21.97 -13.80
N GLU A 135 14.84 22.11 -12.58
CA GLU A 135 14.68 23.38 -11.87
C GLU A 135 15.66 23.51 -10.70
N GLU A 136 15.97 24.74 -10.30
CA GLU A 136 16.81 25.07 -9.14
C GLU A 136 16.17 24.60 -7.83
N PHE A 137 16.95 24.07 -6.89
CA PHE A 137 16.39 23.64 -5.60
C PHE A 137 15.77 24.78 -4.80
N GLY A 138 16.16 26.03 -5.05
CA GLY A 138 15.56 27.19 -4.40
C GLY A 138 14.13 27.52 -4.84
N THR A 139 13.61 26.91 -5.92
CA THR A 139 12.23 27.17 -6.37
C THR A 139 11.19 26.43 -5.53
N GLU A 140 11.58 25.33 -4.88
CA GLU A 140 10.75 24.55 -3.97
C GLU A 140 11.37 24.46 -2.57
N GLY A 141 10.54 24.15 -1.57
CA GLY A 141 10.98 24.16 -0.18
C GLY A 141 11.77 22.93 0.26
N GLU A 142 11.54 21.76 -0.34
CA GLU A 142 11.93 20.47 0.24
C GLU A 142 12.72 19.60 -0.73
N ILE A 143 13.90 19.17 -0.28
CA ILE A 143 14.79 18.27 -1.01
C ILE A 143 15.13 17.04 -0.18
N ASP A 144 15.49 15.96 -0.87
CA ASP A 144 16.03 14.73 -0.31
C ASP A 144 17.40 14.44 -0.87
N SER A 145 18.28 13.88 -0.03
CA SER A 145 19.59 13.38 -0.43
C SER A 145 19.65 11.87 -0.22
N LEU A 146 19.86 11.11 -1.30
CA LEU A 146 19.95 9.65 -1.23
C LEU A 146 21.27 9.19 -0.59
N ASN A 147 21.37 7.91 -0.23
CA ASN A 147 22.60 7.32 0.32
C ASN A 147 23.80 7.45 -0.62
N CYS A 148 23.56 7.49 -1.93
CA CYS A 148 24.57 7.75 -2.96
C CYS A 148 24.95 9.24 -3.11
N LYS A 149 24.45 10.13 -2.24
CA LYS A 149 24.72 11.58 -2.18
C LYS A 149 24.17 12.43 -3.32
N HIS A 150 23.31 11.88 -4.18
CA HIS A 150 22.56 12.68 -5.14
C HIS A 150 21.32 13.27 -4.48
N SER A 151 21.02 14.54 -4.78
CA SER A 151 19.87 15.26 -4.25
C SER A 151 18.81 15.52 -5.31
N TYR A 152 17.56 15.62 -4.87
CA TYR A 152 16.37 15.84 -5.71
C TYR A 152 15.33 16.63 -4.90
N HIS A 153 14.38 17.30 -5.56
CA HIS A 153 13.17 17.73 -4.87
C HIS A 153 12.44 16.51 -4.28
N HIS A 154 11.87 16.65 -3.08
CA HIS A 154 11.18 15.58 -2.38
C HIS A 154 10.11 14.92 -3.28
N HIS A 155 9.25 15.75 -3.87
CA HIS A 155 8.18 15.27 -4.74
C HIS A 155 8.71 14.56 -6.00
N CYS A 156 9.77 15.10 -6.62
CA CYS A 156 10.41 14.53 -7.79
C CYS A 156 10.96 13.12 -7.53
N ILE A 157 11.69 12.92 -6.42
CA ILE A 157 12.24 11.60 -6.12
C ILE A 157 11.16 10.62 -5.70
N LEU A 158 10.12 11.07 -4.98
CA LEU A 158 8.98 10.24 -4.56
C LEU A 158 8.23 9.66 -5.77
N ASP A 159 7.98 10.48 -6.80
CA ASP A 159 7.37 10.04 -8.05
C ASP A 159 8.25 9.06 -8.84
N TRP A 160 9.57 9.23 -8.78
CA TRP A 160 10.53 8.36 -9.45
C TRP A 160 10.59 6.98 -8.81
N ILE A 161 10.72 6.91 -7.48
CA ILE A 161 10.82 5.63 -6.76
C ILE A 161 9.54 4.81 -6.84
N GLY A 162 8.39 5.47 -7.00
CA GLY A 162 7.11 4.81 -7.27
C GLY A 162 7.12 3.94 -8.54
N LYS A 163 8.06 4.20 -9.47
CA LYS A 163 8.29 3.46 -10.72
C LYS A 163 9.53 2.58 -10.67
N THR A 164 10.60 3.04 -10.01
CA THR A 164 11.89 2.35 -9.96
C THR A 164 12.71 2.69 -8.71
N LEU A 165 13.10 1.68 -7.94
CA LEU A 165 13.92 1.81 -6.72
C LEU A 165 15.42 1.98 -7.01
N THR A 166 15.77 2.90 -7.90
CA THR A 166 17.16 3.20 -8.24
C THR A 166 17.38 4.69 -8.41
N CYS A 167 18.53 5.18 -7.98
CA CYS A 167 18.94 6.58 -8.18
C CYS A 167 18.90 6.97 -9.67
N PRO A 168 18.21 8.08 -10.05
CA PRO A 168 18.19 8.58 -11.43
C PRO A 168 19.58 8.84 -12.03
N CYS A 169 20.55 9.28 -11.20
CA CYS A 169 21.87 9.69 -11.67
C CYS A 169 22.85 8.51 -11.82
N CYS A 170 22.95 7.65 -10.81
CA CYS A 170 23.97 6.59 -10.78
C CYS A 170 23.41 5.16 -10.78
N ARG A 171 22.08 4.99 -10.76
CA ARG A 171 21.39 3.69 -10.74
C ARG A 171 21.71 2.82 -9.52
N ALA A 172 22.31 3.40 -8.47
CA ALA A 172 22.44 2.73 -7.18
C ALA A 172 21.04 2.35 -6.67
N ILE A 173 20.90 1.14 -6.13
CA ILE A 173 19.65 0.64 -5.58
C ILE A 173 19.30 1.43 -4.30
N LEU A 174 18.02 1.77 -4.17
CA LEU A 174 17.45 2.50 -3.05
C LEU A 174 16.67 1.47 -2.21
N ALA A 175 17.35 0.92 -1.20
CA ALA A 175 16.99 -0.29 -0.45
C ALA A 175 17.22 -1.62 -1.21
#